data_AF-A0A8H5DJG1-F1
#
_entry.id   AF-A0A8H5DJG1-F1
#
_cell.length_a   1.000
_cell.length_b   1.000
_cell.length_c   1.000
_cell.angle_alpha   90.00
_cell.angle_beta   90.00
_cell.angle_gamma   90.00
#
_symmetry.space_group_name_H-M   'P 1'
#
loop_
_entity.id
_entity.type
_entity.pdbx_description
1 polymer ?
#
loop_
_entity_poly.entity_id
_entity_poly.type
_entity_poly.pdbx_seq_one_letter_code
_entity_poly.pdbx_strand_id
1 'polypeptide(L)'
;MDGHRPSSVLFESPDKSLIILDIPTSLEESQALPSQIPRRRIVSADPPAAPYPTPEPRHGGGDHSASALASPRAQLAELMTTATVSSALQDLANSYSYSGPFHLDRLVRPQPPLVSALPPLVPDKAEPLHGSVEALRDSFHLSAPQFGIVVLDPPWPNRSARRKTDKYATVSNLDEMRNLLLHIPLASHLEPDGLVAVWITNKPSIQDFLTSSAGLFAVWGLELVTEWTWLKVATSGEPLYDIGSTWRKPWEKLIIAKRIGSKRLDSLKPKVMVAVPDVHSRKPNLRGLFQNVLGKECVGLEIFARNLTAGWWSWGDEVFRFQQPEHWSDIE
;
A
#
# COMPACT_ATOMS: atom_id res chain seq x y z
N MET A 1 28.41 16.20 -13.53
CA MET A 1 27.35 15.18 -13.55
C MET A 1 26.25 15.72 -12.68
N ASP A 2 25.12 16.13 -13.25
CA ASP A 2 24.07 16.78 -12.50
C ASP A 2 23.51 15.80 -11.45
N GLY A 3 23.78 16.09 -10.18
CA GLY A 3 23.48 15.26 -9.01
C GLY A 3 21.99 15.20 -8.65
N HIS A 4 21.12 15.04 -9.65
CA HIS A 4 19.70 14.78 -9.41
C HIS A 4 19.53 13.31 -9.07
N ARG A 5 19.12 13.03 -7.82
CA ARG A 5 18.71 11.70 -7.40
C ARG A 5 17.54 11.24 -8.28
N PRO A 6 17.53 9.97 -8.74
CA PRO A 6 16.41 9.47 -9.53
C PRO A 6 15.11 9.51 -8.71
N SER A 7 14.03 9.93 -9.36
CA SER A 7 12.67 9.91 -8.81
C SER A 7 12.19 8.47 -8.60
N SER A 8 11.38 8.24 -7.57
CA SER A 8 10.68 6.96 -7.40
C SER A 8 9.71 6.65 -8.54
N VAL A 9 9.14 7.65 -9.19
CA VAL A 9 8.31 7.47 -10.39
C VAL A 9 9.22 7.39 -11.62
N LEU A 10 9.38 6.18 -12.17
CA LEU A 10 10.24 5.88 -13.32
C LEU A 10 9.56 6.14 -14.67
N PHE A 11 8.23 6.13 -14.67
CA PHE A 11 7.39 6.43 -15.81
C PHE A 11 6.02 6.91 -15.32
N GLU A 12 5.43 7.88 -16.01
CA GLU A 12 4.06 8.33 -15.81
C GLU A 12 3.41 8.59 -17.18
N SER A 13 2.25 8.00 -17.43
CA SER A 13 1.46 8.26 -18.63
C SER A 13 0.95 9.71 -18.66
N PRO A 14 0.66 10.30 -19.84
CA PRO A 14 0.19 11.70 -19.92
C PRO A 14 -1.07 12.01 -19.12
N ASP A 15 -1.98 11.02 -19.00
CA ASP A 15 -3.22 11.12 -18.22
C ASP A 15 -3.04 10.71 -16.75
N LYS A 16 -1.83 10.30 -16.36
CA LYS A 16 -1.41 9.81 -15.04
C LYS A 16 -2.16 8.58 -14.55
N SER A 17 -2.83 7.84 -15.42
CA SER A 17 -3.54 6.60 -15.05
C SER A 17 -2.59 5.41 -14.93
N LEU A 18 -1.38 5.49 -15.46
CA LEU A 18 -0.39 4.42 -15.43
C LEU A 18 0.97 4.97 -14.99
N ILE A 19 1.55 4.36 -13.96
CA ILE A 19 2.89 4.70 -13.49
C ILE A 19 3.75 3.44 -13.32
N ILE A 20 5.06 3.61 -13.47
CA ILE A 20 6.06 2.65 -12.99
C ILE A 20 6.73 3.27 -11.78
N LEU A 21 6.74 2.54 -10.66
CA LEU A 21 7.19 3.04 -9.37
C LEU A 21 8.30 2.14 -8.80
N ASP A 22 9.41 2.75 -8.38
CA ASP A 22 10.44 2.10 -7.59
C ASP A 22 10.09 2.18 -6.10
N ILE A 23 9.76 1.03 -5.50
CA ILE A 23 9.32 0.95 -4.10
C ILE A 23 10.41 1.42 -3.12
N PRO A 24 11.66 0.92 -3.17
CA PRO A 24 12.72 1.39 -2.27
C PRO A 24 12.90 2.90 -2.32
N THR A 25 12.98 3.48 -3.52
CA THR A 25 13.16 4.93 -3.68
C THR A 25 11.96 5.71 -3.14
N SER A 26 10.72 5.21 -3.31
CA SER A 26 9.54 5.87 -2.71
C SER A 26 9.60 5.94 -1.18
N LEU A 27 10.18 4.91 -0.54
CA LEU A 27 10.37 4.85 0.90
C LEU A 27 11.52 5.75 1.35
N GLU A 28 12.61 5.78 0.59
CA GLU A 28 13.73 6.70 0.82
C GLU A 28 13.27 8.16 0.73
N GLU A 29 12.51 8.52 -0.31
CA GLU A 29 11.89 9.84 -0.49
C GLU A 29 10.96 10.21 0.67
N SER A 30 10.26 9.23 1.24
CA SER A 30 9.38 9.46 2.39
C SER A 30 10.11 9.84 3.68
N GLN A 31 11.42 9.56 3.79
CA GLN A 31 12.21 9.91 4.97
C GLN A 31 12.65 11.38 5.00
N ALA A 32 12.30 12.16 3.99
CA ALA A 32 12.64 13.58 3.88
C ALA A 32 11.37 14.43 3.68
N LEU A 33 11.36 15.66 4.19
CA LEU A 33 10.31 16.62 3.84
C LEU A 33 10.35 16.92 2.33
N PRO A 34 9.25 17.35 1.69
CA PRO A 34 9.21 17.55 0.23
C PRO A 34 10.25 18.54 -0.32
N SER A 35 10.81 19.41 0.52
CA SER A 35 11.86 20.38 0.19
C SER A 35 13.28 19.87 0.46
N GLN A 36 13.44 18.68 1.02
CA GLN A 36 14.71 18.10 1.42
C GLN A 36 15.11 16.96 0.49
N ILE A 37 16.41 16.77 0.32
CA ILE A 37 16.97 15.63 -0.41
C ILE A 37 17.13 14.48 0.59
N PRO A 38 16.62 13.27 0.29
CA PRO A 38 16.80 12.15 1.20
C PRO A 38 18.29 11.79 1.28
N ARG A 39 18.74 11.38 2.47
CA ARG A 39 20.17 11.14 2.76
C ARG A 39 20.52 9.68 2.98
N ARG A 40 19.53 8.79 2.88
CA ARG A 40 19.69 7.37 3.15
C ARG A 40 19.14 6.53 2.02
N ARG A 41 19.67 5.33 1.90
CA ARG A 41 19.15 4.25 1.09
C ARG A 41 18.57 3.16 1.98
N ILE A 42 17.46 2.57 1.56
CA ILE A 42 16.82 1.49 2.31
C ILE A 42 17.38 0.14 1.85
N VAL A 43 17.71 -0.71 2.82
CA VAL A 43 18.08 -2.10 2.56
C VAL A 43 16.84 -2.86 2.07
N SER A 44 17.00 -3.48 0.92
CA SER A 44 15.94 -4.11 0.14
C SER A 44 16.23 -5.59 -0.10
N ALA A 45 15.21 -6.36 -0.48
CA ALA A 45 15.39 -7.73 -0.97
C ALA A 45 15.87 -7.75 -2.42
N ASP A 46 16.51 -8.85 -2.83
CA ASP A 46 16.77 -9.13 -4.23
C ASP A 46 15.48 -9.04 -5.05
N PRO A 47 15.48 -8.29 -6.17
CA PRO A 47 14.30 -8.18 -6.99
C PRO A 47 14.04 -9.51 -7.71
N PRO A 48 12.78 -9.98 -7.80
CA PRO A 48 12.47 -11.21 -8.53
C PRO A 48 12.82 -11.06 -10.02
N ALA A 49 13.80 -11.85 -10.47
CA ALA A 49 14.29 -11.80 -11.85
C ALA A 49 13.28 -12.33 -12.88
N ALA A 50 12.39 -13.24 -12.46
CA ALA A 50 11.40 -13.89 -13.31
C ALA A 50 10.08 -14.10 -12.55
N PRO A 51 8.96 -14.31 -13.26
CA PRO A 51 7.70 -14.71 -12.66
C PRO A 51 7.82 -15.97 -11.80
N TYR A 52 7.01 -16.05 -10.74
CA TYR A 52 6.95 -17.23 -9.91
C TYR A 52 6.09 -18.32 -10.56
N PRO A 53 6.40 -19.61 -10.33
CA PRO A 53 5.53 -20.68 -10.78
C PRO A 53 4.15 -20.53 -10.14
N THR A 54 3.11 -20.55 -10.98
CA THR A 54 1.73 -20.57 -10.51
C THR A 54 1.50 -21.86 -9.73
N PRO A 55 1.08 -21.81 -8.45
CA PRO A 55 0.82 -23.03 -7.69
C PRO A 55 -0.32 -23.83 -8.35
N GLU A 56 -0.04 -25.04 -8.84
CA GLU A 56 -1.09 -25.96 -9.28
C GLU A 56 -1.89 -26.45 -8.05
N PRO A 57 -3.23 -26.61 -8.15
CA PRO A 57 -4.02 -27.17 -7.07
C PRO A 57 -3.55 -28.59 -6.75
N ARG A 58 -3.34 -28.89 -5.46
CA ARG A 58 -2.82 -30.19 -4.99
C ARG A 58 -3.71 -31.41 -5.31
N HIS A 59 -4.86 -31.22 -5.94
CA HIS A 59 -5.71 -32.29 -6.46
C HIS A 59 -6.35 -31.83 -7.76
N GLY A 60 -6.23 -32.64 -8.83
CA GLY A 60 -6.74 -32.38 -10.18
C GLY A 60 -8.27 -32.39 -10.32
N GLY A 61 -8.98 -31.67 -9.46
CA GLY A 61 -10.38 -31.32 -9.66
C GLY A 61 -10.46 -29.98 -10.39
N GLY A 62 -11.08 -29.96 -11.57
CA GLY A 62 -11.07 -28.85 -12.51
C GLY A 62 -11.36 -27.45 -11.94
N ASP A 63 -10.83 -26.46 -12.64
CA ASP A 63 -10.78 -25.01 -12.39
C ASP A 63 -12.10 -24.30 -12.02
N HIS A 64 -13.22 -25.00 -11.97
CA HIS A 64 -14.53 -24.42 -11.73
C HIS A 64 -14.84 -24.12 -10.25
N SER A 65 -14.14 -24.71 -9.27
CA SER A 65 -14.64 -24.68 -7.87
C SER A 65 -14.39 -23.38 -7.09
N ALA A 66 -13.28 -22.67 -7.31
CA ALA A 66 -13.00 -21.41 -6.60
C ALA A 66 -13.73 -20.21 -7.23
N SER A 67 -13.88 -20.20 -8.56
CA SER A 67 -14.71 -19.25 -9.30
C SER A 67 -16.21 -19.42 -9.01
N ALA A 68 -16.71 -20.66 -8.90
CA ALA A 68 -18.12 -20.94 -8.63
C ALA A 68 -18.60 -20.53 -7.21
N LEU A 69 -17.68 -20.26 -6.27
CA LEU A 69 -18.01 -19.79 -4.91
C LEU A 69 -18.03 -18.26 -4.80
N ALA A 70 -17.56 -17.52 -5.81
CA ALA A 70 -17.56 -16.07 -5.81
C ALA A 70 -18.91 -15.51 -6.29
N SER A 71 -19.38 -14.41 -5.70
CA SER A 71 -20.59 -13.73 -6.16
C SER A 71 -20.40 -13.17 -7.58
N PRO A 72 -21.46 -12.98 -8.39
CA PRO A 72 -21.33 -12.37 -9.72
C PRO A 72 -20.64 -11.01 -9.70
N ARG A 73 -20.89 -10.20 -8.67
CA ARG A 73 -20.21 -8.90 -8.45
C ARG A 73 -18.71 -9.08 -8.25
N ALA A 74 -18.30 -10.07 -7.46
CA ALA A 74 -16.90 -10.38 -7.22
C ALA A 74 -16.19 -10.84 -8.49
N GLN A 75 -16.82 -11.72 -9.27
CA GLN A 75 -16.31 -12.18 -10.57
C GLN A 75 -16.15 -11.03 -11.55
N LEU A 76 -17.15 -10.15 -11.67
CA LEU A 76 -17.07 -8.95 -12.50
C LEU A 76 -15.94 -8.02 -12.06
N ALA A 77 -15.79 -7.76 -10.76
CA ALA A 77 -14.71 -6.92 -10.24
C ALA A 77 -13.32 -7.49 -10.55
N GLU A 78 -13.16 -8.81 -10.47
CA GLU A 78 -11.93 -9.50 -10.84
C GLU A 78 -11.64 -9.42 -12.34
N LEU A 79 -12.65 -9.63 -13.19
CA LEU A 79 -12.53 -9.49 -14.65
C LEU A 79 -12.18 -8.06 -15.05
N MET A 80 -12.83 -7.06 -14.44
CA MET A 80 -12.53 -5.65 -14.67
C MET A 80 -11.10 -5.32 -14.26
N THR A 81 -10.66 -5.79 -13.08
CA THR A 81 -9.29 -5.58 -12.62
C THR A 81 -8.32 -6.21 -13.61
N THR A 82 -8.53 -7.49 -13.97
CA THR A 82 -7.74 -8.24 -14.95
C THR A 82 -7.59 -7.47 -16.27
N ALA A 83 -8.70 -7.00 -16.84
CA ALA A 83 -8.70 -6.21 -18.07
C ALA A 83 -7.91 -4.90 -17.92
N THR A 84 -8.07 -4.19 -16.81
CA THR A 84 -7.31 -2.97 -16.52
C THR A 84 -5.81 -3.23 -16.45
N VAL A 85 -5.37 -4.31 -15.79
CA VAL A 85 -3.94 -4.62 -15.69
C VAL A 85 -3.36 -5.09 -17.02
N SER A 86 -4.10 -5.89 -17.78
CA SER A 86 -3.71 -6.31 -19.13
C SER A 86 -3.60 -5.12 -20.10
N SER A 87 -4.54 -4.18 -20.03
CA SER A 87 -4.47 -2.93 -20.83
C SER A 87 -3.24 -2.12 -20.47
N ALA A 88 -2.94 -1.95 -19.18
CA ALA A 88 -1.76 -1.22 -18.73
C ALA A 88 -0.45 -1.82 -19.27
N LEU A 89 -0.31 -3.16 -19.26
CA LEU A 89 0.87 -3.83 -19.82
C LEU A 89 0.94 -3.66 -21.35
N GLN A 90 -0.19 -3.78 -22.03
CA GLN A 90 -0.28 -3.56 -23.48
C GLN A 90 0.10 -2.12 -23.83
N ASP A 91 -0.35 -1.13 -23.05
CA ASP A 91 -0.03 0.27 -23.26
C ASP A 91 1.45 0.55 -23.03
N LEU A 92 2.06 0.01 -21.96
CA LEU A 92 3.51 0.11 -21.75
C LEU A 92 4.29 -0.45 -22.94
N ALA A 93 3.92 -1.64 -23.42
CA ALA A 93 4.63 -2.32 -24.49
C ALA A 93 4.44 -1.65 -25.86
N ASN A 94 3.22 -1.20 -26.19
CA ASN A 94 2.87 -0.81 -27.56
C ASN A 94 2.62 0.70 -27.68
N SER A 95 1.72 1.23 -26.86
CA SER A 95 1.33 2.65 -26.91
C SER A 95 2.49 3.58 -26.51
N TYR A 96 3.26 3.18 -25.50
CA TYR A 96 4.38 3.97 -24.97
C TYR A 96 5.75 3.42 -25.36
N SER A 97 5.83 2.19 -25.89
CA SER A 97 7.10 1.53 -26.25
C SER A 97 8.14 1.62 -25.13
N TYR A 98 7.70 1.45 -23.89
CA TYR A 98 8.53 1.62 -22.71
C TYR A 98 9.63 0.56 -22.67
N SER A 99 10.88 1.01 -22.60
CA SER A 99 12.09 0.18 -22.56
C SER A 99 12.99 0.50 -21.37
N GLY A 100 12.50 1.31 -20.43
CA GLY A 100 13.20 1.64 -19.20
C GLY A 100 13.15 0.52 -18.15
N PRO A 101 13.88 0.67 -17.04
CA PRO A 101 13.90 -0.32 -15.98
C PRO A 101 12.63 -0.25 -15.11
N PHE A 102 12.18 -1.39 -14.59
CA PHE A 102 11.04 -1.46 -13.65
C PHE A 102 11.42 -1.25 -12.17
N HIS A 103 12.72 -1.12 -11.89
CA HIS A 103 13.26 -0.81 -10.58
C HIS A 103 14.63 -0.13 -10.72
N LEU A 104 15.06 0.58 -9.68
CA LEU A 104 16.43 1.10 -9.59
C LEU A 104 17.33 0.10 -8.86
N ASP A 105 18.64 0.34 -8.90
CA ASP A 105 19.61 -0.51 -8.19
C ASP A 105 19.22 -0.65 -6.73
N ARG A 106 19.25 -1.87 -6.18
CA ARG A 106 18.86 -2.12 -4.78
C ARG A 106 20.09 -2.23 -3.89
N LEU A 107 20.01 -1.63 -2.69
CA LEU A 107 20.96 -1.94 -1.63
C LEU A 107 20.55 -3.26 -0.97
N VAL A 108 21.17 -4.36 -1.38
CA VAL A 108 20.92 -5.68 -0.80
C VAL A 108 21.99 -5.96 0.26
N ARG A 109 21.57 -6.38 1.45
CA ARG A 109 22.45 -6.84 2.54
C ARG A 109 21.92 -8.15 3.11
N PRO A 110 22.80 -9.00 3.70
CA PRO A 110 22.36 -10.14 4.51
C PRO A 110 21.38 -9.68 5.59
N GLN A 111 20.39 -10.51 5.93
CA GLN A 111 19.38 -10.15 6.92
C GLN A 111 20.05 -9.70 8.23
N PRO A 112 19.64 -8.56 8.79
CA PRO A 112 20.19 -8.07 10.04
C PRO A 112 19.82 -8.99 11.21
N PRO A 113 20.57 -8.93 12.33
CA PRO A 113 20.25 -9.68 13.54
C PRO A 113 18.82 -9.35 14.03
N LEU A 114 18.17 -10.32 14.69
CA LEU A 114 16.77 -10.22 15.14
C LEU A 114 16.49 -9.07 16.12
N VAL A 115 17.52 -8.52 16.76
CA VAL A 115 17.41 -7.42 17.73
C VAL A 115 18.45 -6.36 17.38
N SER A 116 17.98 -5.18 16.97
CA SER A 116 18.81 -3.98 16.86
C SER A 116 19.13 -3.45 18.26
N ALA A 117 20.40 -3.10 18.50
CA ALA A 117 20.83 -2.44 19.73
C ALA A 117 20.72 -0.91 19.66
N LEU A 118 20.46 -0.35 18.47
CA LEU A 118 20.42 1.08 18.22
C LEU A 118 18.99 1.62 18.19
N PRO A 119 18.78 2.90 18.56
CA PRO A 119 17.45 3.51 18.48
C PRO A 119 16.96 3.61 17.02
N PRO A 120 15.63 3.57 16.80
CA PRO A 120 15.06 3.74 15.46
C PRO A 120 15.34 5.14 14.91
N LEU A 121 15.55 5.22 13.60
CA LEU A 121 15.68 6.47 12.85
C LEU A 121 14.30 7.09 12.64
N VAL A 122 14.07 8.26 13.23
CA VAL A 122 12.83 9.02 13.09
C VAL A 122 13.05 10.15 12.08
N PRO A 123 12.29 10.21 10.97
CA PRO A 123 12.36 11.31 10.02
C PRO A 123 11.93 12.64 10.62
N ASP A 124 12.40 13.74 10.02
CA ASP A 124 12.02 15.08 10.43
C ASP A 124 10.49 15.24 10.47
N LYS A 125 9.99 15.73 11.62
CA LYS A 125 8.56 15.98 11.86
C LYS A 125 7.64 14.75 11.70
N ALA A 126 8.19 13.53 11.73
CA ALA A 126 7.37 12.34 11.82
C ALA A 126 6.87 12.15 13.25
N GLU A 127 5.59 11.80 13.42
CA GLU A 127 4.96 11.60 14.73
C GLU A 127 4.55 10.13 14.89
N PRO A 128 5.40 9.27 15.51
CA PRO A 128 5.10 7.86 15.69
C PRO A 128 4.20 7.60 16.90
N LEU A 129 3.14 6.82 16.70
CA LEU A 129 2.27 6.26 17.73
C LEU A 129 2.50 4.75 17.81
N HIS A 130 3.35 4.34 18.75
CA HIS A 130 3.75 2.94 18.90
C HIS A 130 2.84 2.21 19.89
N GLY A 131 1.93 1.39 19.35
CA GLY A 131 1.00 0.59 20.13
C GLY A 131 -0.34 0.39 19.43
N SER A 132 -1.18 -0.44 20.04
CA SER A 132 -2.47 -0.85 19.46
C SER A 132 -3.43 0.33 19.31
N VAL A 133 -4.40 0.17 18.42
CA VAL A 133 -5.44 1.19 18.19
C VAL A 133 -6.24 1.45 19.46
N GLU A 134 -6.59 0.37 20.16
CA GLU A 134 -7.40 0.41 21.36
C GLU A 134 -6.67 1.11 22.51
N ALA A 135 -5.37 0.84 22.68
CA ALA A 135 -4.58 1.43 23.77
C ALA A 135 -4.31 2.93 23.59
N LEU A 136 -4.13 3.38 22.34
CA LEU A 136 -3.74 4.76 22.04
C LEU A 136 -4.91 5.66 21.58
N ARG A 137 -6.12 5.10 21.45
CA ARG A 137 -7.32 5.81 20.97
C ARG A 137 -7.54 7.13 21.68
N ASP A 138 -7.55 7.14 23.02
CA ASP A 138 -7.92 8.34 23.78
C ASP A 138 -6.83 9.42 23.67
N SER A 139 -5.56 9.04 23.75
CA SER A 139 -4.44 9.97 23.54
C SER A 139 -4.46 10.54 22.12
N PHE A 140 -4.67 9.69 21.11
CA PHE A 140 -4.80 10.11 19.72
C PHE A 140 -5.95 11.10 19.56
N HIS A 141 -7.11 10.80 20.14
CA HIS A 141 -8.28 11.66 20.02
C HIS A 141 -8.07 13.06 20.61
N LEU A 142 -7.30 13.16 21.69
CA LEU A 142 -7.03 14.43 22.38
C LEU A 142 -5.97 15.28 21.69
N SER A 143 -4.94 14.68 21.07
CA SER A 143 -3.78 15.41 20.57
C SER A 143 -3.64 15.45 19.05
N ALA A 144 -4.27 14.53 18.32
CA ALA A 144 -4.06 14.42 16.88
C ALA A 144 -4.73 15.58 16.12
N PRO A 145 -4.07 16.13 15.09
CA PRO A 145 -4.68 17.13 14.22
C PRO A 145 -5.76 16.47 13.34
N GLN A 146 -6.31 17.27 12.43
CA GLN A 146 -7.02 16.72 11.28
C GLN A 146 -6.01 16.39 10.17
N PHE A 147 -6.33 15.36 9.39
CA PHE A 147 -5.49 14.84 8.31
C PHE A 147 -6.20 15.03 6.98
N GLY A 148 -5.45 15.52 5.98
CA GLY A 148 -5.93 15.55 4.60
C GLY A 148 -5.98 14.16 3.96
N ILE A 149 -5.22 13.20 4.50
CA ILE A 149 -5.30 11.79 4.11
C ILE A 149 -5.03 10.84 5.28
N VAL A 150 -5.81 9.76 5.33
CA VAL A 150 -5.56 8.61 6.20
C VAL A 150 -5.34 7.37 5.34
N VAL A 151 -4.17 6.75 5.43
CA VAL A 151 -3.82 5.51 4.73
C VAL A 151 -3.84 4.35 5.73
N LEU A 152 -4.52 3.25 5.38
CA LEU A 152 -4.61 2.06 6.21
C LEU A 152 -4.05 0.84 5.46
N ASP A 153 -3.20 0.05 6.12
CA ASP A 153 -2.81 -1.32 5.69
C ASP A 153 -3.21 -2.35 6.77
N PRO A 154 -4.52 -2.58 6.99
CA PRO A 154 -4.97 -3.43 8.09
C PRO A 154 -4.43 -4.86 7.98
N PRO A 155 -4.18 -5.54 9.10
CA PRO A 155 -3.75 -6.93 9.13
C PRO A 155 -4.91 -7.88 8.79
N TRP A 156 -5.37 -7.86 7.54
CA TRP A 156 -6.54 -8.61 7.09
C TRP A 156 -6.46 -10.10 7.45
N PRO A 157 -7.55 -10.71 7.97
CA PRO A 157 -7.54 -12.12 8.35
C PRO A 157 -7.08 -13.03 7.20
N ASN A 158 -6.03 -13.81 7.44
CA ASN A 158 -5.50 -14.75 6.44
C ASN A 158 -5.30 -16.16 7.00
N ARG A 159 -5.72 -17.17 6.22
CA ARG A 159 -5.64 -18.60 6.58
C ARG A 159 -4.20 -19.08 6.75
N SER A 160 -3.23 -18.44 6.09
CA SER A 160 -1.79 -18.72 6.26
C SER A 160 -1.19 -18.05 7.51
N ALA A 161 -1.63 -16.84 7.86
CA ALA A 161 -1.18 -16.11 9.05
C ALA A 161 -1.61 -16.82 10.35
N ARG A 162 -2.77 -17.48 10.35
CA ARG A 162 -3.28 -18.30 11.46
C ARG A 162 -2.35 -19.44 11.92
N ARG A 163 -1.35 -19.84 11.12
CA ARG A 163 -0.43 -20.95 11.44
C ARG A 163 0.88 -20.50 12.10
N LYS A 164 1.17 -19.20 12.19
CA LYS A 164 2.31 -18.65 12.94
C LYS A 164 1.77 -17.94 14.18
N THR A 165 1.64 -18.69 15.27
CA THR A 165 1.44 -18.18 16.61
C THR A 165 2.70 -17.41 17.02
N ASP A 166 2.67 -16.08 17.02
CA ASP A 166 3.54 -15.28 17.88
C ASP A 166 3.01 -13.83 18.04
N LYS A 167 2.70 -13.50 19.30
CA LYS A 167 2.69 -12.18 19.98
C LYS A 167 1.84 -11.00 19.49
N TYR A 168 1.27 -10.99 18.29
CA TYR A 168 0.36 -9.92 17.86
C TYR A 168 -1.10 -10.35 17.98
N ALA A 169 -1.98 -9.42 18.37
CA ALA A 169 -3.43 -9.57 18.30
C ALA A 169 -3.84 -9.74 16.83
N THR A 170 -3.75 -10.97 16.33
CA THR A 170 -4.17 -11.30 14.97
C THR A 170 -5.68 -11.37 14.96
N VAL A 171 -6.32 -10.40 14.30
CA VAL A 171 -7.76 -10.46 14.05
C VAL A 171 -8.09 -11.72 13.26
N SER A 172 -8.93 -12.56 13.85
CA SER A 172 -9.19 -13.93 13.41
C SER A 172 -10.22 -13.99 12.28
N ASN A 173 -11.09 -12.98 12.22
CA ASN A 173 -12.23 -12.87 11.31
C ASN A 173 -12.56 -11.39 11.00
N LEU A 174 -13.53 -11.16 10.12
CA LEU A 174 -13.91 -9.81 9.69
C LEU A 174 -14.70 -9.03 10.75
N ASP A 175 -15.33 -9.69 11.72
CA ASP A 175 -16.07 -9.03 12.79
C ASP A 175 -15.12 -8.43 13.83
N GLU A 176 -14.07 -9.17 14.21
CA GLU A 176 -12.97 -8.64 15.02
C GLU A 176 -12.26 -7.49 14.31
N MET A 177 -12.00 -7.63 12.99
CA MET A 177 -11.46 -6.53 12.19
C MET A 177 -12.39 -5.32 12.16
N ARG A 178 -13.71 -5.53 12.10
CA ARG A 178 -14.70 -4.45 12.20
C ARG A 178 -14.55 -3.71 13.51
N ASN A 179 -14.54 -4.45 14.61
CA ASN A 179 -14.44 -3.86 15.94
C ASN A 179 -13.15 -3.06 16.07
N LEU A 180 -12.00 -3.62 15.68
CA LEU A 180 -10.72 -2.93 15.68
C LEU A 180 -10.76 -1.61 14.88
N LEU A 181 -11.22 -1.65 13.63
CA LEU A 181 -11.28 -0.46 12.78
C LEU A 181 -12.24 0.61 13.32
N LEU A 182 -13.35 0.20 13.95
CA LEU A 182 -14.30 1.14 14.56
C LEU A 182 -13.76 1.84 15.82
N HIS A 183 -12.65 1.38 16.42
CA HIS A 183 -11.98 2.11 17.50
C HIS A 183 -11.19 3.33 17.02
N ILE A 184 -10.87 3.41 15.72
CA ILE A 184 -10.19 4.56 15.14
C ILE A 184 -11.17 5.74 15.12
N PRO A 185 -10.88 6.88 15.80
CA PRO A 185 -11.78 8.03 15.83
C PRO A 185 -11.71 8.86 14.54
N LEU A 186 -11.83 8.20 13.38
CA LEU A 186 -11.56 8.75 12.06
C LEU A 186 -12.39 10.01 11.74
N ALA A 187 -13.68 10.00 12.09
CA ALA A 187 -14.60 11.07 11.70
C ALA A 187 -14.17 12.46 12.23
N SER A 188 -13.54 12.51 13.40
CA SER A 188 -13.06 13.73 14.05
C SER A 188 -11.72 14.24 13.51
N HIS A 189 -10.91 13.33 12.95
CA HIS A 189 -9.55 13.60 12.50
C HIS A 189 -9.39 13.58 10.98
N LEU A 190 -10.46 13.43 10.21
CA LEU A 190 -10.43 13.59 8.76
C LEU A 190 -10.89 15.00 8.38
N GLU A 191 -10.05 15.73 7.65
CA GLU A 191 -10.40 17.05 7.09
C GLU A 191 -11.69 17.00 6.24
N PRO A 192 -12.41 18.12 6.04
CA PRO A 192 -13.66 18.14 5.27
C PRO A 192 -13.55 17.54 3.86
N ASP A 193 -12.46 17.84 3.14
CA ASP A 193 -12.16 17.32 1.81
C ASP A 193 -11.09 16.19 1.86
N GLY A 194 -10.85 15.61 3.04
CA GLY A 194 -9.85 14.59 3.26
C GLY A 194 -10.17 13.23 2.62
N LEU A 195 -9.13 12.44 2.38
CA LEU A 195 -9.21 11.11 1.77
C LEU A 195 -8.91 9.99 2.76
N VAL A 196 -9.52 8.83 2.53
CA VAL A 196 -9.21 7.59 3.24
C VAL A 196 -8.83 6.53 2.21
N ALA A 197 -7.60 6.03 2.29
CA ALA A 197 -7.07 5.05 1.35
C ALA A 197 -6.76 3.73 2.07
N VAL A 198 -7.41 2.63 1.69
CA VAL A 198 -7.29 1.34 2.38
C VAL A 198 -6.70 0.29 1.45
N TRP A 199 -5.52 -0.23 1.80
CA TRP A 199 -4.95 -1.40 1.14
C TRP A 199 -5.80 -2.62 1.43
N ILE A 200 -6.14 -3.39 0.40
CA ILE A 200 -6.89 -4.64 0.52
C ILE A 200 -6.21 -5.79 -0.24
N THR A 201 -6.47 -7.00 0.23
CA THR A 201 -6.17 -8.22 -0.52
C THR A 201 -7.27 -8.50 -1.54
N ASN A 202 -7.02 -9.38 -2.52
CA ASN A 202 -8.00 -9.77 -3.55
C ASN A 202 -9.17 -10.64 -3.05
N LYS A 203 -9.43 -10.68 -1.74
CA LYS A 203 -10.59 -11.41 -1.20
C LYS A 203 -11.86 -10.56 -1.38
N PRO A 204 -12.88 -11.03 -2.11
CA PRO A 204 -14.09 -10.25 -2.35
C PRO A 204 -14.79 -9.81 -1.07
N SER A 205 -14.79 -10.66 -0.05
CA SER A 205 -15.39 -10.36 1.26
C SER A 205 -14.79 -9.12 1.94
N ILE A 206 -13.52 -8.78 1.67
CA ILE A 206 -12.89 -7.57 2.22
C ILE A 206 -13.38 -6.33 1.48
N GLN A 207 -13.50 -6.40 0.15
CA GLN A 207 -14.02 -5.28 -0.62
C GLN A 207 -15.49 -5.02 -0.28
N ASP A 208 -16.30 -6.07 -0.13
CA ASP A 208 -17.69 -5.96 0.31
C ASP A 208 -17.80 -5.44 1.75
N PHE A 209 -16.91 -5.88 2.64
CA PHE A 209 -16.81 -5.36 4.01
C PHE A 209 -16.57 -3.86 4.06
N LEU A 210 -15.76 -3.30 3.14
CA LEU A 210 -15.53 -1.86 3.05
C LEU A 210 -16.70 -1.12 2.39
N THR A 211 -17.14 -1.60 1.22
CA THR A 211 -17.92 -0.80 0.25
C THR A 211 -19.42 -1.12 0.19
N SER A 212 -19.89 -2.14 0.89
CA SER A 212 -21.34 -2.43 0.94
C SER A 212 -22.11 -1.30 1.64
N SER A 213 -23.43 -1.26 1.45
CA SER A 213 -24.31 -0.26 2.08
C SER A 213 -24.30 -0.31 3.62
N ALA A 214 -23.94 -1.45 4.21
CA ALA A 214 -23.70 -1.62 5.64
C ALA A 214 -22.20 -1.82 5.96
N GLY A 215 -21.32 -1.51 5.00
CA GLY A 215 -19.87 -1.68 5.11
C GLY A 215 -19.22 -0.64 6.02
N LEU A 216 -17.91 -0.75 6.18
CA LEU A 216 -17.13 0.16 7.02
C LEU A 216 -17.26 1.62 6.55
N PHE A 217 -17.24 1.87 5.24
CA PHE A 217 -17.37 3.23 4.71
C PHE A 217 -18.71 3.86 5.04
N ALA A 218 -19.81 3.09 4.99
CA ALA A 218 -21.12 3.59 5.37
C ALA A 218 -21.15 4.04 6.84
N VAL A 219 -20.53 3.28 7.75
CA VAL A 219 -20.43 3.63 9.18
C VAL A 219 -19.56 4.87 9.41
N TRP A 220 -18.48 5.02 8.64
CA TRP A 220 -17.61 6.20 8.69
C TRP A 220 -18.15 7.43 7.94
N GLY A 221 -19.31 7.33 7.29
CA GLY A 221 -19.87 8.42 6.48
C GLY A 221 -19.02 8.74 5.25
N LEU A 222 -18.43 7.72 4.65
CA LEU A 222 -17.57 7.80 3.47
C LEU A 222 -18.24 7.19 2.24
N GLU A 223 -17.89 7.71 1.07
CA GLU A 223 -18.23 7.14 -0.23
C GLU A 223 -16.97 6.79 -1.03
N LEU A 224 -17.05 5.69 -1.77
CA LEU A 224 -15.98 5.25 -2.67
C LEU A 224 -15.78 6.28 -3.78
N VAL A 225 -14.53 6.69 -4.01
CA VAL A 225 -14.15 7.61 -5.08
C VAL A 225 -13.52 6.88 -6.25
N THR A 226 -12.48 6.10 -5.97
CA THR A 226 -11.73 5.37 -6.99
C THR A 226 -10.96 4.19 -6.38
N GLU A 227 -10.39 3.36 -7.24
CA GLU A 227 -9.49 2.27 -6.88
C GLU A 227 -8.16 2.45 -7.61
N TRP A 228 -7.05 2.27 -6.88
CA TRP A 228 -5.72 2.13 -7.48
C TRP A 228 -5.28 0.67 -7.39
N THR A 229 -4.60 0.19 -8.43
CA THR A 229 -4.12 -1.19 -8.52
C THR A 229 -2.60 -1.20 -8.51
N TRP A 230 -1.98 -1.84 -7.53
CA TRP A 230 -0.55 -2.12 -7.55
C TRP A 230 -0.31 -3.46 -8.26
N LEU A 231 0.16 -3.42 -9.51
CA LEU A 231 0.63 -4.58 -10.25
C LEU A 231 2.09 -4.88 -9.88
N LYS A 232 2.34 -6.14 -9.49
CA LYS A 232 3.65 -6.67 -9.13
C LYS A 232 4.26 -7.40 -10.30
N VAL A 233 5.43 -6.94 -10.72
CA VAL A 233 6.18 -7.48 -11.85
C VAL A 233 7.56 -7.98 -11.43
N ALA A 234 8.13 -8.88 -12.23
CA ALA A 234 9.54 -9.22 -12.20
C ALA A 234 10.38 -8.07 -12.77
N THR A 235 11.70 -8.17 -12.67
CA THR A 235 12.63 -7.19 -13.29
C THR A 235 12.46 -7.10 -14.80
N SER A 236 11.95 -8.14 -15.45
CA SER A 236 11.60 -8.17 -16.88
C SER A 236 10.36 -7.34 -17.24
N GLY A 237 9.58 -6.90 -16.25
CA GLY A 237 8.26 -6.27 -16.47
C GLY A 237 7.11 -7.26 -16.58
N GLU A 238 7.38 -8.57 -16.59
CA GLU A 238 6.35 -9.60 -16.61
C GLU A 238 5.65 -9.71 -15.24
N PRO A 239 4.32 -9.92 -15.20
CA PRO A 239 3.60 -10.16 -13.95
C PRO A 239 4.17 -11.33 -13.14
N LEU A 240 4.28 -11.18 -11.82
CA LEU A 240 4.87 -12.23 -10.96
C LEU A 240 4.07 -13.52 -10.86
N TYR A 241 2.80 -13.47 -11.21
CA TYR A 241 1.90 -14.61 -11.32
C TYR A 241 1.06 -14.38 -12.57
N ASP A 242 0.54 -15.47 -13.14
CA ASP A 242 -0.44 -15.36 -14.21
C ASP A 242 -1.63 -14.49 -13.76
N ILE A 243 -1.96 -13.47 -14.56
CA ILE A 243 -3.08 -12.55 -14.34
C ILE A 243 -4.40 -13.35 -14.28
N GLY A 244 -4.50 -14.43 -15.07
CA GLY A 244 -5.64 -15.34 -15.08
C GLY A 244 -5.71 -16.29 -13.88
N SER A 245 -4.66 -16.41 -13.06
CA SER A 245 -4.61 -17.38 -11.96
C SER A 245 -5.72 -17.17 -10.94
N THR A 246 -6.46 -18.22 -10.59
CA THR A 246 -7.51 -18.14 -9.56
C THR A 246 -6.95 -18.05 -8.14
N TRP A 247 -5.72 -18.53 -7.92
CA TRP A 247 -5.15 -18.69 -6.56
C TRP A 247 -4.30 -17.52 -6.10
N ARG A 248 -3.50 -16.96 -7.00
CA ARG A 248 -2.59 -15.84 -6.69
C ARG A 248 -2.66 -14.82 -7.79
N LYS A 249 -3.13 -13.63 -7.46
CA LYS A 249 -3.09 -12.49 -8.37
C LYS A 249 -1.78 -11.72 -8.22
N PRO A 250 -1.19 -11.23 -9.32
CA PRO A 250 -0.01 -10.37 -9.28
C PRO A 250 -0.33 -8.94 -8.87
N TRP A 251 -1.47 -8.64 -8.23
CA TRP A 251 -1.80 -7.28 -7.80
C TRP A 251 -2.37 -7.18 -6.39
N GLU A 252 -2.32 -5.99 -5.82
CA GLU A 252 -3.08 -5.56 -4.64
C GLU A 252 -3.87 -4.29 -4.98
N LYS A 253 -4.96 -4.01 -4.25
CA LYS A 253 -5.79 -2.84 -4.49
C LYS A 253 -5.73 -1.85 -3.33
N LEU A 254 -5.80 -0.57 -3.66
CA LEU A 254 -5.97 0.54 -2.73
C LEU A 254 -7.34 1.17 -3.01
N ILE A 255 -8.26 0.99 -2.07
CA ILE A 255 -9.61 1.55 -2.17
C ILE A 255 -9.59 2.96 -1.58
N ILE A 256 -9.97 3.97 -2.37
CA ILE A 256 -9.92 5.37 -1.93
C ILE A 256 -11.33 5.92 -1.80
N ALA A 257 -11.64 6.42 -0.61
CA ALA A 257 -12.91 7.00 -0.24
C ALA A 257 -12.75 8.44 0.25
N LYS A 258 -13.84 9.19 0.25
CA LYS A 258 -13.94 10.54 0.80
C LYS A 258 -15.21 10.68 1.61
N ARG A 259 -15.34 11.76 2.38
CA ARG A 259 -16.59 12.06 3.10
C ARG A 259 -17.76 12.24 2.13
N ILE A 260 -18.91 11.66 2.46
CA ILE A 260 -20.13 11.80 1.64
C ILE A 260 -20.44 13.29 1.46
N GLY A 261 -20.61 13.72 0.21
CA GLY A 261 -20.95 15.12 -0.12
C GLY A 261 -19.77 16.10 -0.11
N SER A 262 -18.54 15.67 0.20
CA SER A 262 -17.35 16.52 0.03
C SER A 262 -17.05 16.82 -1.43
N LYS A 263 -16.18 17.78 -1.72
CA LYS A 263 -15.88 18.15 -3.12
C LYS A 263 -15.28 16.96 -3.87
N ARG A 264 -15.69 16.81 -5.13
CA ARG A 264 -15.07 15.83 -6.03
C ARG A 264 -13.68 16.34 -6.40
N LEU A 265 -12.67 15.51 -6.18
CA LEU A 265 -11.33 15.73 -6.68
C LEU A 265 -11.25 15.14 -8.09
N ASP A 266 -11.52 15.96 -9.12
CA ASP A 266 -11.53 15.51 -10.53
C ASP A 266 -10.17 14.96 -11.00
N SER A 267 -9.10 15.32 -10.30
CA SER A 267 -7.74 14.78 -10.51
C SER A 267 -7.56 13.34 -10.01
N LEU A 268 -8.45 12.86 -9.12
CA LEU A 268 -8.34 11.53 -8.50
C LEU A 268 -8.99 10.46 -9.37
N LYS A 269 -8.24 10.01 -10.39
CA LYS A 269 -8.66 8.98 -11.35
C LYS A 269 -8.23 7.57 -10.90
N PRO A 270 -8.82 6.49 -11.49
CA PRO A 270 -8.25 5.15 -11.40
C PRO A 270 -6.80 5.14 -11.86
N LYS A 271 -5.96 4.33 -11.19
CA LYS A 271 -4.52 4.28 -11.46
C LYS A 271 -3.99 2.85 -11.37
N VAL A 272 -3.13 2.46 -12.29
CA VAL A 272 -2.29 1.26 -12.20
C VAL A 272 -0.86 1.69 -11.85
N MET A 273 -0.35 1.18 -10.74
CA MET A 273 1.02 1.33 -10.29
C MET A 273 1.76 0.02 -10.56
N VAL A 274 2.66 0.01 -11.53
CA VAL A 274 3.49 -1.14 -11.85
C VAL A 274 4.79 -1.04 -11.06
N ALA A 275 5.11 -2.05 -10.26
CA ALA A 275 6.34 -2.02 -9.45
C ALA A 275 6.87 -3.41 -9.15
N VAL A 276 8.20 -3.54 -9.12
CA VAL A 276 8.87 -4.73 -8.59
C VAL A 276 8.77 -4.73 -7.07
N PRO A 277 8.21 -5.77 -6.41
CA PRO A 277 8.04 -5.78 -4.95
C PRO A 277 9.38 -5.79 -4.22
N ASP A 278 9.38 -5.25 -3.00
CA ASP A 278 10.49 -5.33 -2.06
C ASP A 278 10.26 -6.46 -1.02
N VAL A 279 10.90 -6.39 0.15
CA VAL A 279 10.70 -7.33 1.26
C VAL A 279 9.21 -7.55 1.58
N HIS A 280 8.90 -8.71 2.14
CA HIS A 280 7.52 -9.15 2.32
C HIS A 280 6.63 -8.11 3.03
N SER A 281 5.48 -7.84 2.42
CA SER A 281 4.47 -6.90 2.87
C SER A 281 4.92 -5.43 2.96
N ARG A 282 6.10 -5.04 2.49
CA ARG A 282 6.49 -3.63 2.40
C ARG A 282 5.82 -2.98 1.18
N LYS A 283 4.96 -2.00 1.44
CA LYS A 283 4.21 -1.25 0.42
C LYS A 283 5.03 -0.06 -0.09
N PRO A 284 4.78 0.44 -1.31
CA PRO A 284 5.28 1.76 -1.71
C PRO A 284 4.74 2.85 -0.77
N ASN A 285 5.52 3.91 -0.56
CA ASN A 285 5.00 5.11 0.09
C ASN A 285 4.12 5.90 -0.90
N LEU A 286 2.95 6.31 -0.44
CA LEU A 286 1.95 6.95 -1.31
C LEU A 286 1.97 8.49 -1.25
N ARG A 287 2.74 9.10 -0.35
CA ARG A 287 2.73 10.55 -0.13
C ARG A 287 2.93 11.31 -1.44
N GLY A 288 3.98 10.97 -2.19
CA GLY A 288 4.30 11.61 -3.47
C GLY A 288 3.16 11.50 -4.50
N LEU A 289 2.42 10.39 -4.52
CA LEU A 289 1.33 10.17 -5.46
C LEU A 289 0.07 10.98 -5.13
N PHE A 290 -0.12 11.34 -3.86
CA PHE A 290 -1.24 12.19 -3.42
C PHE A 290 -0.90 13.68 -3.41
N GLN A 291 0.37 14.09 -3.53
CA GLN A 291 0.76 15.52 -3.50
C GLN A 291 0.06 16.37 -4.56
N ASN A 292 -0.19 15.82 -5.75
CA ASN A 292 -0.91 16.55 -6.82
C ASN A 292 -2.40 16.74 -6.52
N VAL A 293 -2.95 15.98 -5.58
CA VAL A 293 -4.37 15.98 -5.21
C VAL A 293 -4.60 16.78 -3.92
N LEU A 294 -3.70 16.64 -2.94
CA LEU A 294 -3.85 17.20 -1.60
C LEU A 294 -2.86 18.32 -1.26
N GLY A 295 -1.89 18.59 -2.13
CA GLY A 295 -0.81 19.54 -1.89
C GLY A 295 0.40 18.93 -1.17
N LYS A 296 1.55 19.62 -1.27
CA LYS A 296 2.83 19.15 -0.71
C LYS A 296 2.89 19.21 0.82
N GLU A 297 2.20 20.18 1.41
CA GLU A 297 2.17 20.41 2.86
C GLU A 297 1.06 19.62 3.57
N CYS A 298 0.41 18.68 2.87
CA CYS A 298 -0.64 17.85 3.46
C CYS A 298 -0.08 16.96 4.57
N VAL A 299 -0.66 17.08 5.76
CA VAL A 299 -0.39 16.18 6.89
C VAL A 299 -1.23 14.92 6.72
N GLY A 300 -0.57 13.76 6.64
CA GLY A 300 -1.21 12.46 6.53
C GLY A 300 -1.04 11.62 7.79
N LEU A 301 -1.89 10.61 7.91
CA LEU A 301 -1.81 9.57 8.94
C LEU A 301 -1.73 8.19 8.28
N GLU A 302 -0.72 7.40 8.64
CA GLU A 302 -0.63 5.98 8.27
C GLU A 302 -1.02 5.11 9.46
N ILE A 303 -2.06 4.28 9.35
CA ILE A 303 -2.52 3.37 10.41
C ILE A 303 -2.16 1.93 10.04
N PHE A 304 -1.74 1.15 11.04
CA PHE A 304 -1.05 -0.13 10.89
C PHE A 304 0.32 0.02 10.19
N ALA A 305 0.96 1.17 10.44
CA ALA A 305 2.22 1.55 9.82
C ALA A 305 3.37 0.66 10.30
N ARG A 306 4.33 0.44 9.39
CA ARG A 306 5.60 -0.27 9.65
C ARG A 306 6.84 0.54 9.23
N ASN A 307 6.61 1.66 8.56
CA ASN A 307 7.58 2.69 8.20
C ASN A 307 7.05 4.03 8.74
N LEU A 308 7.93 5.02 8.86
CA LEU A 308 7.54 6.41 9.12
C LEU A 308 7.62 7.24 7.85
N THR A 309 6.84 8.31 7.80
CA THR A 309 6.88 9.31 6.73
C THR A 309 7.16 10.69 7.33
N ALA A 310 8.13 11.42 6.80
CA ALA A 310 8.49 12.77 7.27
C ALA A 310 7.29 13.73 7.15
N GLY A 311 7.02 14.44 8.24
CA GLY A 311 5.87 15.36 8.37
C GLY A 311 4.50 14.69 8.57
N TRP A 312 4.44 13.36 8.65
CA TRP A 312 3.19 12.60 8.80
C TRP A 312 3.15 11.89 10.16
N TRP A 313 1.94 11.53 10.57
CA TRP A 313 1.71 10.66 11.72
C TRP A 313 1.71 9.20 11.25
N SER A 314 2.26 8.31 12.07
CA SER A 314 2.29 6.87 11.78
C SER A 314 1.89 6.09 13.03
N TRP A 315 0.87 5.26 12.96
CA TRP A 315 0.30 4.53 14.09
C TRP A 315 0.33 3.02 13.84
N GLY A 316 0.94 2.25 14.75
CA GLY A 316 0.81 0.80 14.77
C GLY A 316 1.68 0.12 15.81
N ASP A 317 1.42 -1.16 16.04
CA ASP A 317 2.22 -2.02 16.92
C ASP A 317 3.65 -2.25 16.41
N GLU A 318 3.87 -2.07 15.11
CA GLU A 318 5.15 -2.29 14.43
C GLU A 318 5.68 -1.01 13.77
N VAL A 319 5.30 0.17 14.28
CA VAL A 319 5.58 1.46 13.63
C VAL A 319 7.07 1.71 13.33
N PHE A 320 7.96 1.15 14.14
CA PHE A 320 9.42 1.26 13.98
C PHE A 320 10.07 0.07 13.24
N ARG A 321 9.29 -0.88 12.72
CA ARG A 321 9.81 -2.15 12.16
C ARG A 321 10.89 -1.94 11.11
N PHE A 322 10.74 -0.94 10.25
CA PHE A 322 11.72 -0.64 9.19
C PHE A 322 12.55 0.62 9.47
N GLN A 323 12.47 1.18 10.67
CA GLN A 323 13.24 2.36 11.05
C GLN A 323 14.56 2.04 11.75
N GLN A 324 14.84 0.77 12.03
CA GLN A 324 16.10 0.37 12.66
C GLN A 324 17.30 0.69 11.75
N PRO A 325 18.44 1.14 12.28
CA PRO A 325 19.58 1.56 11.46
C PRO A 325 20.09 0.51 10.48
N GLU A 326 19.90 -0.78 10.76
CA GLU A 326 20.33 -1.86 9.86
C GLU A 326 19.51 -1.90 8.56
N HIS A 327 18.33 -1.28 8.55
CA HIS A 327 17.52 -1.10 7.34
C HIS A 327 17.97 0.08 6.49
N TRP A 328 18.96 0.86 6.92
CA TRP A 328 19.37 2.07 6.23
C TRP A 328 20.89 2.13 6.03
N SER A 329 21.29 2.82 4.98
CA SER A 329 22.69 3.23 4.77
C SER A 329 22.70 4.70 4.41
N ASP A 330 23.53 5.48 5.10
CA ASP A 330 23.75 6.86 4.70
C ASP A 330 24.39 6.89 3.30
N ILE A 331 24.01 7.90 2.53
CA ILE A 331 24.59 8.22 1.22
C ILE A 331 25.68 9.24 1.48
N GLU A 332 26.91 8.92 1.07
CA GLU A 332 28.04 9.85 1.09
C GLU A 332 27.86 11.04 0.15
#